data_AF-A0A949K2T7-F1
#
_entry.id   AF-A0A949K2T7-F1
#
_cell.length_a   1.000
_cell.length_b   1.000
_cell.length_c   1.000
_cell.angle_alpha   90.00
_cell.angle_beta   90.00
_cell.angle_gamma   90.00
#
_symmetry.space_group_name_H-M   'P 1'
#
loop_
_entity.id
_entity.type
_entity.pdbx_description
1 polymer ?
#
loop_
_entity_poly.entity_id
_entity_poly.type
_entity_poly.pdbx_seq_one_letter_code
_entity_poly.pdbx_strand_id
1 'polypeptide(L)'
;MANFDFGKATAELPILRDFIDFVNKQSSVYMDCLNGFAGNTVRIERQVARVTFPARKELRDGQDVVVWDSMEDPSKPDIIHNSIRKSSTYLADNSETGFNEQQICWAIIVFMFAHWDEEVRPAIAEVREVEPNDIKIDALGDLRILRKAVVHAKGIVTAVEHAKLKKMMELVKPDETLALSHDQMHKVFVMVKNAIGQIVMHYTGGLSGAPSADKIVDIAIQNVCPSRERRDV
;
A
#
# COMPACT_ATOMS: atom_id res chain seq x y z
N MET A 1 18.71 -12.34 33.89
CA MET A 1 18.74 -10.87 33.81
C MET A 1 19.32 -10.52 32.45
N ALA A 2 18.51 -10.04 31.51
CA ALA A 2 19.03 -9.52 30.26
C ALA A 2 19.88 -8.29 30.60
N ASN A 3 21.18 -8.34 30.30
CA ASN A 3 22.09 -7.24 30.55
C ASN A 3 21.68 -6.11 29.62
N PHE A 4 21.24 -5.00 30.19
CA PHE A 4 20.65 -3.90 29.44
C PHE A 4 21.76 -3.14 28.72
N ASP A 5 21.93 -3.37 27.41
CA ASP A 5 22.95 -2.69 26.62
C ASP A 5 22.38 -1.38 26.05
N PHE A 6 22.43 -0.32 26.87
CA PHE A 6 22.02 1.03 26.47
C PHE A 6 22.83 1.55 25.27
N GLY A 7 24.07 1.09 25.09
CA GLY A 7 24.90 1.46 23.94
C GLY A 7 24.31 0.93 22.64
N LYS A 8 24.00 -0.38 22.60
CA LYS A 8 23.35 -1.02 21.45
C LYS A 8 21.97 -0.43 21.18
N ALA A 9 21.16 -0.19 22.22
CA ALA A 9 19.86 0.45 22.07
C ALA A 9 19.96 1.85 21.44
N THR A 10 20.91 2.67 21.89
CA THR A 10 21.12 4.03 21.35
C THR A 10 21.62 4.00 19.90
N ALA A 11 22.45 3.02 19.54
CA ALA A 11 22.95 2.84 18.18
C ALA A 11 21.88 2.31 17.21
N GLU A 12 20.92 1.50 17.66
CA GLU A 12 19.81 1.02 16.81
C GLU A 12 18.72 2.06 16.55
N LEU A 13 18.48 2.99 17.49
CA LEU A 13 17.38 3.94 17.38
C LEU A 13 17.37 4.76 16.06
N PRO A 14 18.51 5.30 15.58
CA PRO A 14 18.56 5.96 14.27
C PRO A 14 18.15 5.04 13.12
N ILE A 15 18.66 3.80 13.10
CA ILE A 15 18.35 2.80 12.05
C ILE A 15 16.84 2.52 12.01
N LEU A 16 16.23 2.33 13.17
CA LEU A 16 14.79 2.06 13.28
C LEU A 16 13.94 3.28 12.92
N ARG A 17 14.39 4.48 13.28
CA ARG A 17 13.73 5.73 12.91
C ARG A 17 13.75 5.94 11.40
N ASP A 18 14.90 5.73 10.76
CA ASP A 18 15.04 5.86 9.32
C ASP A 18 14.13 4.86 8.59
N PHE A 19 14.01 3.64 9.12
CA PHE A 19 13.07 2.66 8.56
C PHE A 19 11.60 3.07 8.74
N ILE A 20 11.22 3.63 9.90
CA ILE A 20 9.87 4.18 10.10
C ILE A 20 9.59 5.30 9.09
N ASP A 21 10.54 6.21 8.90
CA ASP A 21 10.41 7.32 7.97
C ASP A 21 10.31 6.83 6.52
N PHE A 22 11.05 5.78 6.16
CA PHE A 22 10.91 5.09 4.88
C PHE A 22 9.49 4.53 4.72
N VAL A 23 8.97 3.77 5.69
CA VAL A 23 7.61 3.19 5.64
C VAL A 23 6.54 4.30 5.56
N ASN A 24 6.73 5.42 6.26
CA ASN A 24 5.85 6.58 6.17
C ASN A 24 5.84 7.18 4.76
N LYS A 25 7.01 7.34 4.14
CA LYS A 25 7.11 7.80 2.74
C LYS A 25 6.40 6.87 1.78
N GLN A 26 6.52 5.55 1.95
CA GLN A 26 5.78 4.58 1.13
C GLN A 26 4.26 4.72 1.31
N SER A 27 3.79 4.93 2.54
CA SER A 27 2.37 5.21 2.80
C SER A 27 1.89 6.51 2.15
N SER A 28 2.72 7.56 2.11
CA SER A 28 2.38 8.80 1.41
C SER A 28 2.31 8.60 -0.10
N VAL A 29 3.30 7.93 -0.70
CA VAL A 29 3.30 7.60 -2.14
C VAL A 29 2.05 6.80 -2.50
N TYR A 30 1.67 5.82 -1.68
CA TYR A 30 0.44 5.07 -1.86
C TYR A 30 -0.79 5.99 -1.95
N MET A 31 -0.96 6.88 -0.97
CA MET A 31 -2.09 7.81 -0.92
C MET A 31 -2.11 8.77 -2.11
N ASP A 32 -0.94 9.30 -2.48
CA ASP A 32 -0.81 10.20 -3.64
C ASP A 32 -1.16 9.48 -4.95
N CYS A 33 -0.75 8.22 -5.10
CA CYS A 33 -1.14 7.38 -6.23
C CYS A 33 -2.67 7.17 -6.29
N LEU A 34 -3.30 6.81 -5.17
CA LEU A 34 -4.76 6.61 -5.12
C LEU A 34 -5.53 7.89 -5.49
N ASN A 35 -5.11 9.03 -4.93
CA ASN A 35 -5.68 10.33 -5.27
C ASN A 35 -5.49 10.66 -6.77
N GLY A 36 -4.32 10.33 -7.32
CA GLY A 36 -4.03 10.47 -8.74
C GLY A 36 -4.91 9.58 -9.62
N PHE A 37 -5.15 8.32 -9.23
CA PHE A 37 -6.03 7.40 -9.94
C PHE A 37 -7.47 7.92 -9.93
N ALA A 38 -8.00 8.30 -8.75
CA ALA A 38 -9.34 8.85 -8.62
C ALA A 38 -9.53 10.14 -9.44
N GLY A 39 -8.58 11.08 -9.37
CA GLY A 39 -8.62 12.32 -10.15
C GLY A 39 -8.58 12.06 -11.65
N ASN A 40 -7.77 11.09 -12.09
CA ASN A 40 -7.70 10.71 -13.50
C ASN A 40 -9.00 10.03 -13.97
N THR A 41 -9.62 9.18 -13.17
CA THR A 41 -10.92 8.54 -13.46
C THR A 41 -11.98 9.61 -13.75
N VAL A 42 -12.14 10.60 -12.87
CA VAL A 42 -13.07 11.73 -13.06
C VAL A 42 -12.76 12.52 -14.33
N ARG A 43 -11.47 12.76 -14.62
CA ARG A 43 -11.06 13.46 -15.85
C ARG A 43 -11.46 12.68 -17.10
N ILE A 44 -11.24 11.37 -17.12
CA ILE A 44 -11.58 10.50 -18.25
C ILE A 44 -13.09 10.37 -18.42
N GLU A 45 -13.87 10.23 -17.35
CA GLU A 45 -15.33 10.22 -17.43
C GLU A 45 -15.88 11.50 -18.06
N ARG A 46 -15.36 12.66 -17.65
CA ARG A 46 -15.71 13.96 -18.25
C ARG A 46 -15.27 14.07 -19.70
N GLN A 47 -14.11 13.50 -20.04
CA GLN A 47 -13.62 13.48 -21.42
C GLN A 47 -14.53 12.64 -22.31
N VAL A 48 -14.86 11.42 -21.91
CA VAL A 48 -15.79 10.54 -22.65
C VAL A 48 -17.13 11.25 -22.84
N ALA A 49 -17.68 11.87 -21.78
CA ALA A 49 -18.88 12.67 -21.90
C ALA A 49 -18.71 13.79 -22.94
N ARG A 50 -17.66 14.60 -22.85
CA ARG A 50 -17.41 15.72 -23.79
C ARG A 50 -17.28 15.26 -25.24
N VAL A 51 -16.57 14.16 -25.52
CA VAL A 51 -16.40 13.67 -26.90
C VAL A 51 -17.70 13.05 -27.44
N THR A 52 -18.55 12.50 -26.58
CA THR A 52 -19.85 11.90 -26.96
C THR A 52 -21.02 12.88 -26.99
N PHE A 53 -20.87 14.11 -26.50
CA PHE A 53 -21.85 15.18 -26.68
C PHE A 53 -21.59 16.05 -27.92
N PRO A 54 -22.57 16.20 -28.83
CA PRO A 54 -22.40 17.05 -30.02
C PRO A 54 -22.32 18.52 -29.61
N ALA A 55 -21.34 19.25 -30.17
CA ALA A 55 -21.14 20.66 -29.86
C ALA A 55 -22.26 21.54 -30.41
N ARG A 56 -22.74 21.20 -31.62
CA ARG A 56 -23.95 21.79 -32.19
C ARG A 56 -24.54 20.90 -33.28
N LYS A 57 -25.84 21.09 -33.54
CA LYS A 57 -26.52 20.57 -34.73
C LYS A 57 -26.82 21.75 -35.64
N GLU A 58 -26.46 21.64 -36.91
CA GLU A 58 -26.72 22.67 -37.92
C GLU A 58 -27.26 22.05 -39.20
N LEU A 59 -28.13 22.77 -39.89
CA LEU A 59 -28.63 22.36 -41.20
C LEU A 59 -27.63 22.83 -42.27
N ARG A 60 -27.00 21.92 -43.01
CA ARG A 60 -26.22 22.24 -44.22
C ARG A 60 -26.82 21.54 -45.42
N ASP A 61 -27.07 22.30 -46.48
CA ASP A 61 -27.60 21.78 -47.75
C ASP A 61 -28.88 20.91 -47.58
N GLY A 62 -29.74 21.28 -46.63
CA GLY A 62 -30.98 20.55 -46.34
C GLY A 62 -30.81 19.27 -45.51
N GLN A 63 -29.59 18.96 -45.06
CA GLN A 63 -29.30 17.81 -44.20
C GLN A 63 -28.90 18.26 -42.79
N ASP A 64 -29.34 17.50 -41.78
CA ASP A 64 -28.89 17.67 -40.41
C ASP A 64 -27.43 17.22 -40.27
N VAL A 65 -26.55 18.17 -39.98
CA VAL A 65 -25.13 17.93 -39.72
C VAL A 65 -24.85 18.10 -38.23
N VAL A 66 -24.28 17.07 -37.62
CA VAL A 66 -23.83 17.08 -36.23
C VAL A 66 -22.36 17.48 -36.21
N VAL A 67 -22.05 18.60 -35.57
CA VAL A 67 -20.67 19.09 -35.41
C VAL A 67 -20.16 18.71 -34.03
N TRP A 68 -18.99 18.09 -34.03
CA TRP A 68 -18.24 17.69 -32.85
C TRP A 68 -17.05 18.64 -32.68
N ASP A 69 -16.84 19.16 -31.46
CA ASP A 69 -15.69 20.01 -31.12
C ASP A 69 -14.78 19.23 -30.16
N SER A 70 -13.94 18.37 -30.74
CA SER A 70 -12.97 17.57 -30.00
C SER A 70 -11.69 17.42 -30.83
N MET A 71 -10.54 17.51 -30.16
CA MET A 71 -9.23 17.16 -30.73
C MET A 71 -9.07 15.64 -30.93
N GLU A 72 -10.00 14.83 -30.40
CA GLU A 72 -9.97 13.38 -30.49
C GLU A 72 -10.95 12.85 -31.55
N ASP A 73 -10.65 11.67 -32.09
CA ASP A 73 -11.41 11.02 -33.16
C ASP A 73 -12.86 10.71 -32.69
N PRO A 74 -13.88 11.42 -33.20
CA PRO A 74 -15.27 11.20 -32.80
C PRO A 74 -15.80 9.82 -33.19
N SER A 75 -15.13 9.12 -34.12
CA SER A 75 -15.46 7.73 -34.48
C SER A 75 -14.96 6.70 -33.47
N LYS A 76 -14.05 7.11 -32.56
CA LYS A 76 -13.46 6.28 -31.49
C LYS A 76 -13.38 7.05 -30.17
N PRO A 77 -14.53 7.53 -29.64
CA PRO A 77 -14.58 8.40 -28.48
C PRO A 77 -14.15 7.71 -27.17
N ASP A 78 -13.98 6.39 -27.19
CA ASP A 78 -13.59 5.56 -26.06
C ASP A 78 -12.08 5.29 -26.00
N ILE A 79 -11.28 5.74 -26.95
CA ILE A 79 -9.83 5.48 -26.94
C ILE A 79 -9.08 6.60 -26.22
N ILE A 80 -8.34 6.24 -25.17
CA ILE A 80 -7.46 7.19 -24.47
C ILE A 80 -6.07 7.14 -25.11
N HIS A 81 -5.73 8.20 -25.84
CA HIS A 81 -4.52 8.25 -26.67
C HIS A 81 -3.20 8.13 -25.90
N ASN A 82 -3.14 8.54 -24.63
CA ASN A 82 -1.91 8.47 -23.82
C ASN A 82 -1.52 7.03 -23.42
N SER A 83 -2.44 6.06 -23.51
CA SER A 83 -2.23 4.67 -23.12
C SER A 83 -2.74 3.66 -24.15
N ILE A 84 -3.22 4.13 -25.31
CA ILE A 84 -3.81 3.36 -26.41
C ILE A 84 -4.70 2.22 -25.88
N ARG A 85 -5.67 2.57 -25.04
CA ARG A 85 -6.62 1.61 -24.46
C ARG A 85 -8.02 2.20 -24.36
N LYS A 86 -9.02 1.31 -24.25
CA LYS A 86 -10.41 1.70 -24.07
C LYS A 86 -10.61 2.40 -22.72
N SER A 87 -11.53 3.37 -22.69
CA SER A 87 -11.90 4.11 -21.50
C SER A 87 -12.48 3.20 -20.43
N SER A 88 -13.28 2.21 -20.81
CA SER A 88 -13.79 1.18 -19.90
C SER A 88 -12.68 0.40 -19.19
N THR A 89 -11.65 -0.01 -19.94
CA THR A 89 -10.47 -0.67 -19.37
C THR A 89 -9.70 0.28 -18.45
N TYR A 90 -9.53 1.54 -18.86
CA TYR A 90 -8.86 2.53 -18.02
C TYR A 90 -9.59 2.74 -16.69
N LEU A 91 -10.91 2.89 -16.73
CA LEU A 91 -11.73 3.09 -15.54
C LEU A 91 -11.70 1.86 -14.63
N ALA A 92 -11.75 0.65 -15.19
CA ALA A 92 -11.62 -0.60 -14.42
C ALA A 92 -10.23 -0.76 -13.78
N ASP A 93 -9.15 -0.39 -14.48
CA ASP A 93 -7.80 -0.48 -13.94
C ASP A 93 -7.55 0.51 -12.79
N ASN A 94 -8.24 1.66 -12.80
CA ASN A 94 -8.13 2.72 -11.78
C ASN A 94 -9.27 2.70 -10.75
N SER A 95 -10.18 1.71 -10.81
CA SER A 95 -11.20 1.56 -9.78
C SER A 95 -10.57 1.08 -8.47
N GLU A 96 -11.31 1.20 -7.37
CA GLU A 96 -10.92 0.56 -6.12
C GLU A 96 -10.66 -0.94 -6.34
N THR A 97 -9.58 -1.44 -5.78
CA THR A 97 -9.03 -2.79 -5.98
C THR A 97 -8.65 -3.14 -7.43
N GLY A 98 -8.67 -2.17 -8.34
CA GLY A 98 -8.29 -2.32 -9.74
C GLY A 98 -6.79 -2.58 -9.90
N PHE A 99 -6.39 -2.93 -11.13
CA PHE A 99 -5.01 -3.32 -11.43
C PHE A 99 -3.97 -2.29 -10.97
N ASN A 100 -4.21 -1.00 -11.17
CA ASN A 100 -3.24 0.04 -10.81
C ASN A 100 -3.04 0.14 -9.28
N GLU A 101 -4.12 0.03 -8.50
CA GLU A 101 -4.05 -0.03 -7.03
C GLU A 101 -3.28 -1.28 -6.58
N GLN A 102 -3.57 -2.46 -7.16
CA GLN A 102 -2.84 -3.67 -6.81
C GLN A 102 -1.37 -3.58 -7.18
N GLN A 103 -1.06 -2.98 -8.33
CA GLN A 103 0.32 -2.86 -8.77
C GLN A 103 1.16 -1.94 -7.87
N ILE A 104 0.57 -0.86 -7.32
CA ILE A 104 1.28 -0.04 -6.33
C ILE A 104 1.39 -0.77 -4.98
N CYS A 105 0.36 -1.50 -4.53
CA CYS A 105 0.44 -2.34 -3.33
C CYS A 105 1.60 -3.34 -3.42
N TRP A 106 1.69 -4.06 -4.54
CA TRP A 106 2.75 -5.03 -4.79
C TRP A 106 4.14 -4.40 -4.82
N ALA A 107 4.29 -3.26 -5.51
CA ALA A 107 5.56 -2.55 -5.56
C ALA A 107 6.02 -2.12 -4.17
N ILE A 108 5.11 -1.57 -3.35
CA ILE A 108 5.41 -1.14 -1.98
C ILE A 108 5.80 -2.33 -1.09
N ILE A 109 5.09 -3.46 -1.17
CA ILE A 109 5.46 -4.69 -0.45
C ILE A 109 6.89 -5.12 -0.79
N VAL A 110 7.24 -5.10 -2.08
CA VAL A 110 8.58 -5.46 -2.55
C VAL A 110 9.62 -4.48 -2.01
N PHE A 111 9.40 -3.18 -2.13
CA PHE A 111 10.35 -2.16 -1.67
C PHE A 111 10.53 -2.16 -0.15
N MET A 112 9.45 -2.31 0.62
CA MET A 112 9.52 -2.42 2.08
C MET A 112 10.33 -3.65 2.51
N PHE A 113 10.09 -4.80 1.89
CA PHE A 113 10.86 -6.00 2.24
C PHE A 113 12.32 -5.89 1.80
N ALA A 114 12.60 -5.37 0.60
CA ALA A 114 13.97 -5.21 0.11
C ALA A 114 14.79 -4.29 1.02
N HIS A 115 14.27 -3.10 1.35
CA HIS A 115 14.95 -2.18 2.25
C HIS A 115 15.13 -2.78 3.67
N TRP A 116 14.15 -3.55 4.16
CA TRP A 116 14.31 -4.30 5.39
C TRP A 116 15.45 -5.33 5.33
N ASP A 117 15.45 -6.22 4.33
CA ASP A 117 16.36 -7.37 4.28
C ASP A 117 17.78 -6.99 3.86
N GLU A 118 17.93 -5.96 3.03
CA GLU A 118 19.21 -5.54 2.44
C GLU A 118 19.92 -4.45 3.23
N GLU A 119 19.20 -3.57 3.93
CA GLU A 119 19.80 -2.42 4.64
C GLU A 119 19.55 -2.49 6.15
N VAL A 120 18.28 -2.53 6.55
CA VAL A 120 17.90 -2.34 7.96
C VAL A 120 18.30 -3.55 8.82
N ARG A 121 17.95 -4.75 8.38
CA ARG A 121 18.22 -5.99 9.11
C ARG A 121 19.72 -6.26 9.28
N PRO A 122 20.57 -6.11 8.25
CA PRO A 122 22.02 -6.22 8.42
C PRO A 122 22.60 -5.18 9.38
N ALA A 123 22.15 -3.92 9.29
CA ALA A 123 22.64 -2.86 10.19
C ALA A 123 22.29 -3.12 11.65
N ILE A 124 21.07 -3.61 11.93
CA ILE A 124 20.69 -4.05 13.28
C ILE A 124 21.55 -5.24 13.74
N ALA A 125 21.83 -6.18 12.83
CA ALA A 125 22.63 -7.38 13.14
C ALA A 125 24.05 -7.02 13.56
N GLU A 126 24.65 -6.04 12.87
CA GLU A 126 25.97 -5.49 13.19
C GLU A 126 25.99 -4.89 14.60
N VAL A 127 25.01 -4.04 14.95
CA VAL A 127 24.92 -3.46 16.30
C VAL A 127 24.74 -4.54 17.37
N ARG A 128 23.97 -5.59 17.06
CA ARG A 128 23.69 -6.70 17.98
C ARG A 128 24.84 -7.70 18.10
N GLU A 129 25.76 -7.71 17.13
CA GLU A 129 26.81 -8.73 16.97
C GLU A 129 26.21 -10.14 16.76
N VAL A 130 25.18 -10.23 15.92
CA VAL A 130 24.52 -11.48 15.54
C VAL A 130 24.43 -11.61 14.03
N GLU A 131 24.10 -12.79 13.53
CA GLU A 131 23.82 -12.96 12.11
C GLU A 131 22.49 -12.27 11.74
N PRO A 132 22.36 -11.64 10.55
CA PRO A 132 21.11 -11.02 10.13
C PRO A 132 19.92 -11.99 10.20
N ASN A 133 20.16 -13.27 9.92
CA ASN A 133 19.14 -14.31 9.95
C ASN A 133 18.59 -14.64 11.35
N ASP A 134 19.29 -14.22 12.41
CA ASP A 134 18.84 -14.39 13.79
C ASP A 134 17.85 -13.31 14.23
N ILE A 135 17.79 -12.19 13.51
CA ILE A 135 16.75 -11.17 13.69
C ILE A 135 15.47 -11.66 13.03
N LYS A 136 14.56 -12.22 13.83
CA LYS A 136 13.30 -12.80 13.38
C LYS A 136 12.12 -12.04 13.98
N ILE A 137 11.27 -11.50 13.11
CA ILE A 137 10.10 -10.73 13.49
C ILE A 137 8.95 -11.18 12.60
N ASP A 138 7.84 -11.60 13.21
CA ASP A 138 6.77 -12.29 12.51
C ASP A 138 6.17 -11.45 11.37
N ALA A 139 5.90 -10.16 11.58
CA ALA A 139 5.34 -9.29 10.53
C ALA A 139 6.27 -9.10 9.32
N LEU A 140 7.60 -9.08 9.52
CA LEU A 140 8.58 -8.95 8.43
C LEU A 140 8.84 -10.30 7.76
N GLY A 141 8.69 -11.40 8.50
CA GLY A 141 8.63 -12.76 7.96
C GLY A 141 7.41 -12.97 7.07
N ASP A 142 6.25 -12.46 7.47
CA ASP A 142 5.03 -12.46 6.65
C ASP A 142 5.22 -11.61 5.38
N LEU A 143 5.81 -10.43 5.51
CA LEU A 143 6.12 -9.56 4.38
C LEU A 143 7.03 -10.25 3.35
N ARG A 144 7.99 -11.08 3.80
CA ARG A 144 8.82 -11.93 2.94
C ARG A 144 7.97 -12.90 2.10
N ILE A 145 6.97 -13.52 2.71
CA ILE A 145 6.06 -14.46 2.05
C ILE A 145 5.25 -13.71 0.98
N LEU A 146 4.66 -12.57 1.33
CA LEU A 146 3.91 -11.75 0.39
C LEU A 146 4.77 -11.28 -0.79
N ARG A 147 5.99 -10.81 -0.52
CA ARG A 147 6.97 -10.41 -1.56
C ARG A 147 7.31 -11.58 -2.48
N LYS A 148 7.48 -12.79 -1.94
CA LYS A 148 7.72 -13.99 -2.77
C LYS A 148 6.54 -14.27 -3.69
N ALA A 149 5.30 -14.18 -3.19
CA ALA A 149 4.11 -14.37 -4.00
C ALA A 149 4.06 -13.38 -5.17
N VAL A 150 4.30 -12.09 -4.89
CA VAL A 150 4.36 -11.03 -5.90
C VAL A 150 5.41 -11.32 -6.98
N VAL A 151 6.67 -11.56 -6.58
CA VAL A 151 7.80 -11.62 -7.51
C VAL A 151 7.87 -12.95 -8.27
N HIS A 152 7.49 -14.07 -7.62
CA HIS A 152 7.77 -15.41 -8.14
C HIS A 152 6.52 -16.27 -8.41
N ALA A 153 5.35 -15.91 -7.87
CA ALA A 153 4.14 -16.72 -7.98
C ALA A 153 2.99 -15.99 -8.71
N LYS A 154 3.31 -14.96 -9.52
CA LYS A 154 2.31 -14.14 -10.21
C LYS A 154 1.27 -13.53 -9.25
N GLY A 155 1.70 -13.21 -8.04
CA GLY A 155 0.84 -12.73 -6.96
C GLY A 155 0.06 -13.80 -6.21
N ILE A 156 0.14 -15.09 -6.54
CA ILE A 156 -0.66 -16.13 -5.87
C ILE A 156 -0.04 -16.54 -4.53
N VAL A 157 -0.82 -16.47 -3.45
CA VAL A 157 -0.42 -16.96 -2.12
C VAL A 157 -0.96 -18.36 -1.92
N THR A 158 -0.13 -19.39 -2.13
CA THR A 158 -0.58 -20.78 -1.98
C THR A 158 -1.03 -21.10 -0.55
N ALA A 159 -1.92 -22.08 -0.36
CA ALA A 159 -2.35 -22.53 0.97
C ALA A 159 -1.17 -22.87 1.92
N VAL A 160 -0.08 -23.43 1.39
CA VAL A 160 1.14 -23.77 2.17
C VAL A 160 1.87 -22.51 2.63
N GLU A 161 1.87 -21.45 1.84
CA GLU A 161 2.47 -20.18 2.23
C GLU A 161 1.57 -19.37 3.16
N HIS A 162 0.26 -19.39 2.90
CA HIS A 162 -0.76 -18.80 3.76
C HIS A 162 -0.67 -19.34 5.19
N ALA A 163 -0.55 -20.66 5.36
CA ALA A 163 -0.42 -21.31 6.66
C ALA A 163 0.84 -20.91 7.46
N LYS A 164 1.84 -20.29 6.82
CA LYS A 164 3.06 -19.80 7.48
C LYS A 164 2.92 -18.37 7.99
N LEU A 165 1.90 -17.63 7.53
CA LEU A 165 1.63 -16.26 7.97
C LEU A 165 1.22 -16.27 9.43
N LYS A 166 1.69 -15.29 10.21
CA LYS A 166 1.41 -15.19 11.64
C LYS A 166 0.66 -13.94 12.05
N LYS A 167 0.92 -12.81 11.38
CA LYS A 167 0.34 -11.50 11.64
C LYS A 167 -0.56 -11.02 10.51
N MET A 168 -0.24 -11.39 9.26
CA MET A 168 -0.92 -10.93 8.05
C MET A 168 -1.90 -11.98 7.46
N MET A 169 -2.13 -13.10 8.16
CA MET A 169 -2.97 -14.20 7.65
C MET A 169 -4.37 -13.74 7.23
N GLU A 170 -5.00 -12.86 8.01
CA GLU A 170 -6.36 -12.36 7.75
C GLU A 170 -6.43 -11.35 6.58
N LEU A 171 -5.28 -10.84 6.12
CA LEU A 171 -5.24 -9.88 5.02
C LEU A 171 -5.30 -10.57 3.65
N VAL A 172 -5.09 -11.88 3.61
CA VAL A 172 -4.93 -12.63 2.37
C VAL A 172 -5.69 -13.94 2.42
N LYS A 173 -6.09 -14.44 1.26
CA LYS A 173 -6.77 -15.72 1.12
C LYS A 173 -5.84 -16.75 0.48
N PRO A 174 -5.91 -18.02 0.91
CA PRO A 174 -5.13 -19.08 0.30
C PRO A 174 -5.58 -19.33 -1.15
N ASP A 175 -4.62 -19.62 -2.01
CA ASP A 175 -4.76 -19.95 -3.43
C ASP A 175 -5.43 -18.86 -4.29
N GLU A 176 -5.52 -17.64 -3.76
CA GLU A 176 -5.98 -16.45 -4.48
C GLU A 176 -4.80 -15.54 -4.86
N THR A 177 -5.04 -14.68 -5.87
CA THR A 177 -4.11 -13.58 -6.17
C THR A 177 -4.14 -12.60 -5.01
N LEU A 178 -2.96 -12.17 -4.59
CA LEU A 178 -2.77 -11.13 -3.58
C LEU A 178 -3.44 -9.85 -4.06
N ALA A 179 -4.63 -9.59 -3.55
CA ALA A 179 -5.39 -8.38 -3.81
C ALA A 179 -5.71 -7.73 -2.46
N LEU A 180 -5.01 -6.64 -2.15
CA LEU A 180 -5.22 -5.89 -0.92
C LEU A 180 -6.15 -4.71 -1.21
N SER A 181 -7.20 -4.57 -0.42
CA SER A 181 -7.96 -3.33 -0.36
C SER A 181 -7.15 -2.22 0.31
N HIS A 182 -7.62 -0.98 0.18
CA HIS A 182 -7.09 0.16 0.89
C HIS A 182 -6.88 -0.10 2.40
N ASP A 183 -7.92 -0.60 3.07
CA ASP A 183 -7.87 -0.91 4.50
C ASP A 183 -6.87 -2.01 4.82
N GLN A 184 -6.75 -3.03 3.96
CA GLN A 184 -5.78 -4.10 4.14
C GLN A 184 -4.36 -3.60 3.95
N MET A 185 -4.09 -2.76 2.95
CA MET A 185 -2.78 -2.15 2.74
C MET A 185 -2.40 -1.22 3.90
N HIS A 186 -3.36 -0.46 4.44
CA HIS A 186 -3.16 0.31 5.67
C HIS A 186 -2.75 -0.58 6.85
N LYS A 187 -3.43 -1.71 7.05
CA LYS A 187 -3.06 -2.70 8.07
C LYS A 187 -1.65 -3.25 7.87
N VAL A 188 -1.19 -3.47 6.63
CA VAL A 188 0.20 -3.85 6.35
C VAL A 188 1.17 -2.79 6.90
N PHE A 189 0.96 -1.51 6.58
CA PHE A 189 1.82 -0.43 7.10
C PHE A 189 1.87 -0.39 8.63
N VAL A 190 0.71 -0.53 9.28
CA VAL A 190 0.61 -0.56 10.75
C VAL A 190 1.36 -1.77 11.32
N MET A 191 1.18 -2.96 10.74
CA MET A 191 1.87 -4.18 11.19
C MET A 191 3.39 -4.05 11.04
N VAL A 192 3.89 -3.46 9.96
CA VAL A 192 5.32 -3.20 9.77
C VAL A 192 5.85 -2.19 10.79
N LYS A 193 5.13 -1.09 11.05
CA LYS A 193 5.52 -0.12 12.10
C LYS A 193 5.52 -0.74 13.49
N ASN A 194 4.52 -1.57 13.80
CA ASN A 194 4.46 -2.30 15.07
C ASN A 194 5.61 -3.30 15.19
N ALA A 195 6.04 -3.92 14.09
CA ALA A 195 7.22 -4.77 14.04
C ALA A 195 8.47 -4.00 14.49
N ILE A 196 8.63 -2.75 14.06
CA ILE A 196 9.73 -1.88 14.47
C ILE A 196 9.67 -1.59 15.98
N GLY A 197 8.47 -1.33 16.51
CA GLY A 197 8.25 -1.20 17.96
C GLY A 197 8.71 -2.45 18.74
N GLN A 198 8.45 -3.65 18.21
CA GLN A 198 8.91 -4.92 18.82
C GLN A 198 10.44 -5.01 18.88
N ILE A 199 11.15 -4.46 17.89
CA ILE A 199 12.62 -4.40 17.90
C ILE A 199 13.12 -3.54 19.05
N VAL A 200 12.52 -2.36 19.27
CA VAL A 200 12.87 -1.46 20.37
C VAL A 200 12.63 -2.12 21.73
N MET A 201 11.52 -2.85 21.86
CA MET A 201 11.17 -3.56 23.09
C MET A 201 12.11 -4.71 23.43
N HIS A 202 12.91 -5.20 22.49
CA HIS A 202 13.98 -6.15 22.80
C HIS A 202 14.90 -5.62 23.91
N TYR A 203 15.17 -4.31 23.90
CA TYR A 203 15.97 -3.65 24.94
C TYR A 203 15.10 -3.21 26.11
N THR A 204 13.97 -2.55 25.87
CA THR A 204 13.23 -1.84 26.92
C THR A 204 12.17 -2.66 27.64
N GLY A 205 11.78 -3.84 27.13
CA GLY A 205 10.68 -4.66 27.68
C GLY A 205 10.91 -5.22 29.08
N GLY A 206 12.16 -5.18 29.58
CA GLY A 206 12.51 -5.54 30.96
C GLY A 206 12.40 -4.40 31.97
N LEU A 207 12.08 -3.17 31.56
CA LEU A 207 11.97 -2.02 32.46
C LEU A 207 10.64 -2.03 33.22
N SER A 208 10.70 -1.62 34.50
CA SER A 208 9.51 -1.33 35.31
C SER A 208 8.63 -0.31 34.58
N GLY A 209 7.41 -0.71 34.21
CA GLY A 209 6.45 0.14 33.51
C GLY A 209 6.50 0.09 31.98
N ALA A 210 7.39 -0.70 31.37
CA ALA A 210 7.38 -0.88 29.92
C ALA A 210 6.12 -1.64 29.47
N PRO A 211 5.38 -1.16 28.46
CA PRO A 211 4.26 -1.91 27.89
C PRO A 211 4.78 -3.21 27.26
N SER A 212 4.02 -4.30 27.40
CA SER A 212 4.32 -5.54 26.68
C SER A 212 4.17 -5.34 25.18
N ALA A 213 4.90 -6.11 24.37
CA ALA A 213 4.88 -5.94 22.92
C ALA A 213 3.50 -6.03 22.28
N ASP A 214 2.64 -6.87 22.85
CA ASP A 214 1.26 -7.03 22.41
C ASP A 214 0.37 -5.81 22.74
N LYS A 215 0.80 -4.91 23.64
CA LYS A 215 0.09 -3.67 24.01
C LYS A 215 0.47 -2.44 23.18
N ILE A 216 1.55 -2.49 22.41
CA ILE A 216 1.95 -1.36 21.54
C ILE A 216 1.04 -1.24 20.31
N VAL A 217 0.31 -2.30 19.97
CA VAL A 217 -0.66 -2.33 18.87
C VAL A 217 -1.65 -1.17 18.95
N ASP A 218 -2.04 -0.76 20.16
CA ASP A 218 -3.03 0.30 20.38
C ASP A 218 -2.47 1.73 20.29
N ILE A 219 -1.15 1.94 20.35
CA ILE A 219 -0.55 3.29 20.37
C ILE A 219 -0.40 3.86 18.95
N ALA A 220 -0.15 3.00 17.97
CA ALA A 220 -0.13 3.40 16.55
C ALA A 220 -1.54 3.73 16.03
N ILE A 221 -2.57 3.25 16.72
CA ILE A 221 -3.97 3.56 16.49
C ILE A 221 -4.30 4.79 17.33
N GLN A 222 -4.08 6.00 16.78
CA GLN A 222 -5.01 7.06 17.16
C GLN A 222 -6.38 6.58 16.70
N ASN A 223 -7.13 5.93 17.59
CA ASN A 223 -8.56 5.73 17.47
C ASN A 223 -9.17 7.14 17.50
N VAL A 224 -9.06 7.85 16.39
CA VAL A 224 -9.92 8.98 16.09
C VAL A 224 -11.27 8.32 15.85
N CYS A 225 -11.97 8.07 16.96
CA CYS A 225 -13.38 7.77 16.96
C CYS A 225 -14.04 8.80 16.02
N PRO A 226 -14.82 8.39 15.01
CA PRO A 226 -15.64 9.35 14.31
C PRO A 226 -16.65 9.85 15.35
N SER A 227 -16.48 11.08 15.84
CA SER A 227 -17.46 11.78 16.65
C SER A 227 -18.70 12.06 15.80
N ARG A 228 -19.51 11.01 15.56
CA ARG A 228 -20.90 11.13 15.15
C ARG A 228 -21.74 11.35 16.41
N GLU A 229 -21.65 12.56 16.96
CA GLU A 229 -22.82 13.13 17.61
C GLU A 229 -23.69 13.72 16.51
N ARG A 230 -24.74 12.98 16.13
CA ARG A 230 -25.94 13.62 15.60
C ARG A 230 -26.43 14.58 16.68
N ARG A 231 -26.37 15.87 16.42
CA ARG A 231 -27.28 16.81 17.09
C ARG A 231 -28.49 16.93 16.18
N ASP A 232 -29.56 16.28 16.60
CA ASP A 232 -30.90 16.63 16.18
C ASP A 232 -31.17 18.07 16.65
N VAL A 233 -31.29 19.00 15.70
CA VAL A 233 -32.15 20.20 15.75
C VAL A 233 -32.67 20.45 14.35
#